data_AF-A0A3P9L0T9-F1
#
_entry.id   AF-A0A3P9L0T9-F1
#
_cell.length_a   1.000
_cell.length_b   1.000
_cell.length_c   1.000
_cell.angle_alpha   90.00
_cell.angle_beta   90.00
_cell.angle_gamma   90.00
#
_symmetry.space_group_name_H-M   'P 1'
#
loop_
_entity.id
_entity.type
_entity.pdbx_description
1 polymer ?
#
loop_
_entity_poly.entity_id
_entity_poly.type
_entity_poly.pdbx_seq_one_letter_code
_entity_poly.pdbx_strand_id
1 'polypeptide(L)'
;MSRLAPLALVLLLLGLSIHSGLGQDAGDPAAATAQPPPLSGAASDGTQEDDESWGVNSLRGGFEAVSGYFDSMLEFMGGRDGVCQYRCRFGKAPLPRPGFKMPEPDGCSSYFFGLPIPEGIDVGIPAMTKCCNQLDTCYDTCGSNKYRCDSKFRWCLHSICSDLKKSLGFVSKVEACETVADTLFNTVWTLGCKPYMNSQRAACLCPGEEKDEL
;
A
#
# COMPACT_ATOMS: atom_id res chain seq x y z
N MET A 1 7.27 -40.47 32.51
CA MET A 1 7.00 -41.15 31.23
C MET A 1 6.50 -40.12 30.23
N SER A 2 7.42 -39.56 29.44
CA SER A 2 7.17 -38.46 28.50
C SER A 2 6.72 -39.00 27.14
N ARG A 3 5.55 -38.57 26.65
CA ARG A 3 5.02 -38.92 25.32
C ARG A 3 4.87 -37.68 24.42
N LEU A 4 5.92 -36.87 24.29
CA LEU A 4 5.95 -35.70 23.40
C LEU A 4 7.08 -35.73 22.35
N ALA A 5 7.88 -36.80 22.32
CA ALA A 5 9.01 -36.93 21.40
C ALA A 5 8.68 -37.20 19.90
N PRO A 6 7.55 -37.81 19.48
CA PRO A 6 7.42 -38.23 18.09
C PRO A 6 7.04 -37.10 17.13
N LEU A 7 6.39 -36.02 17.61
CA LEU A 7 5.93 -34.92 16.75
C LEU A 7 7.05 -33.97 16.32
N ALA A 8 8.05 -33.77 17.18
CA ALA A 8 9.20 -32.90 16.88
C ALA A 8 10.10 -33.50 15.77
N LEU A 9 10.18 -34.83 15.69
CA LEU A 9 11.00 -35.51 14.68
C LEU A 9 10.39 -35.44 13.27
N VAL A 10 9.05 -35.44 13.18
CA VAL A 10 8.32 -35.38 11.90
C VAL A 10 8.44 -34.00 11.25
N LEU A 11 8.40 -32.93 12.06
CA LEU A 11 8.54 -31.56 11.57
C LEU A 11 9.97 -31.25 11.06
N LEU A 12 10.99 -31.84 11.70
CA LEU A 12 12.38 -31.72 11.26
C LEU A 12 12.66 -32.41 9.92
N LEU A 13 11.99 -33.53 9.64
CA LEU A 13 12.15 -34.26 8.37
C LEU A 13 11.45 -33.58 7.19
N LEU A 14 10.36 -32.84 7.42
CA LEU A 14 9.65 -32.10 6.36
C LEU A 14 10.36 -30.80 5.95
N GLY A 15 11.16 -30.19 6.84
CA GLY A 15 11.87 -28.94 6.57
C GLY A 15 13.09 -29.07 5.64
N LEU A 16 13.62 -30.28 5.45
CA LEU A 16 14.83 -30.53 4.65
C LEU A 16 14.57 -30.67 3.15
N SER A 17 13.31 -30.69 2.70
CA SER A 17 12.95 -30.94 1.29
C SER A 17 12.75 -29.69 0.43
N ILE A 18 12.94 -28.48 0.95
CA ILE A 18 12.57 -27.22 0.22
C ILE A 18 13.79 -26.45 -0.32
N HIS A 19 15.04 -26.90 -0.10
CA HIS A 19 16.25 -26.13 -0.49
C HIS A 19 17.02 -26.69 -1.69
N SER A 20 16.35 -27.18 -2.74
CA SER A 20 17.05 -27.61 -3.97
C SER A 20 16.28 -27.18 -5.22
N GLY A 21 16.63 -26.01 -5.75
CA GLY A 21 16.09 -25.53 -7.02
C GLY A 21 16.50 -24.09 -7.37
N LEU A 22 17.81 -23.80 -7.40
CA LEU A 22 18.38 -22.59 -7.99
C LEU A 22 19.51 -22.99 -8.95
N GLY A 23 19.36 -22.67 -10.23
CA GLY A 23 20.35 -22.81 -11.31
C GLY A 23 19.64 -22.60 -12.66
N GLN A 24 19.77 -21.43 -13.30
CA GLN A 24 20.65 -21.15 -14.46
C GLN A 24 20.25 -21.95 -15.72
N ASP A 25 20.11 -21.42 -16.94
CA ASP A 25 20.78 -20.30 -17.62
C ASP A 25 19.99 -19.87 -18.88
N ALA A 26 20.47 -18.77 -19.46
CA ALA A 26 20.08 -18.04 -20.67
C ALA A 26 19.75 -18.82 -21.95
N GLY A 27 18.94 -18.18 -22.81
CA GLY A 27 18.86 -18.49 -24.24
C GLY A 27 17.75 -17.74 -24.99
N ASP A 28 18.08 -16.57 -25.56
CA ASP A 28 17.45 -16.00 -26.77
C ASP A 28 18.50 -16.11 -27.89
N PRO A 29 18.14 -16.39 -29.17
CA PRO A 29 17.73 -15.27 -30.04
C PRO A 29 16.80 -15.60 -31.25
N ALA A 30 16.23 -14.52 -31.81
CA ALA A 30 15.89 -14.28 -33.24
C ALA A 30 14.74 -15.12 -33.88
N ALA A 31 14.00 -14.68 -34.91
CA ALA A 31 13.72 -13.43 -35.60
C ALA A 31 12.61 -13.71 -36.64
N ALA A 32 11.84 -12.68 -37.02
CA ALA A 32 11.02 -12.55 -38.26
C ALA A 32 9.79 -13.49 -38.40
N THR A 33 8.62 -13.13 -38.94
CA THR A 33 8.27 -12.35 -40.15
C THR A 33 6.80 -11.88 -40.14
N ALA A 34 6.49 -10.91 -41.01
CA ALA A 34 5.21 -10.22 -41.21
C ALA A 34 4.09 -11.00 -41.98
N GLN A 35 2.87 -10.45 -41.92
CA GLN A 35 1.54 -10.86 -42.45
C GLN A 35 1.44 -10.92 -44.01
N PRO A 36 0.36 -11.46 -44.67
CA PRO A 36 -0.97 -10.80 -44.85
C PRO A 36 -2.21 -11.76 -45.01
N PRO A 37 -3.48 -11.29 -45.21
CA PRO A 37 -4.73 -12.06 -45.04
C PRO A 37 -5.30 -12.67 -46.36
N PRO A 38 -6.39 -13.47 -46.29
CA PRO A 38 -7.63 -13.06 -46.99
C PRO A 38 -8.97 -13.49 -46.32
N LEU A 39 -10.05 -13.07 -46.98
CA LEU A 39 -11.44 -12.89 -46.59
C LEU A 39 -12.36 -14.10 -46.91
N SER A 40 -13.47 -14.22 -46.15
CA SER A 40 -14.83 -14.69 -46.51
C SER A 40 -15.13 -16.15 -46.92
N GLY A 41 -16.17 -16.74 -46.27
CA GLY A 41 -17.20 -17.54 -46.97
C GLY A 41 -17.66 -18.89 -46.38
N ALA A 42 -18.68 -18.85 -45.50
CA ALA A 42 -19.84 -19.76 -45.35
C ALA A 42 -19.76 -21.31 -45.18
N ALA A 43 -20.48 -21.75 -44.12
CA ALA A 43 -21.49 -22.84 -44.02
C ALA A 43 -21.15 -24.19 -43.34
N SER A 44 -21.91 -24.42 -42.25
CA SER A 44 -22.45 -25.66 -41.65
C SER A 44 -21.54 -26.86 -41.34
N ASP A 45 -21.45 -27.25 -40.06
CA ASP A 45 -22.21 -28.39 -39.52
C ASP A 45 -22.05 -28.40 -37.98
N GLY A 46 -23.12 -28.71 -37.26
CA GLY A 46 -23.16 -28.63 -35.80
C GLY A 46 -22.76 -29.95 -35.13
N THR A 47 -21.82 -29.90 -34.18
CA THR A 47 -21.83 -30.83 -33.03
C THR A 47 -20.91 -30.30 -31.91
N GLN A 48 -21.54 -29.86 -30.81
CA GLN A 48 -21.06 -29.95 -29.42
C GLN A 48 -19.58 -29.65 -29.12
N GLU A 49 -19.24 -28.38 -28.89
CA GLU A 49 -18.08 -27.96 -28.07
C GLU A 49 -18.43 -26.69 -27.25
N ASP A 50 -19.60 -26.64 -26.62
CA ASP A 50 -20.07 -25.44 -25.89
C ASP A 50 -19.88 -25.49 -24.37
N ASP A 51 -19.34 -26.59 -23.82
CA ASP A 51 -19.22 -26.77 -22.36
C ASP A 51 -17.81 -26.44 -21.81
N GLU A 52 -16.74 -26.53 -22.63
CA GLU A 52 -15.37 -26.20 -22.19
C GLU A 52 -15.04 -24.70 -22.27
N SER A 53 -15.60 -23.99 -23.26
CA SER A 53 -15.41 -22.54 -23.47
C SER A 53 -16.01 -21.70 -22.34
N TRP A 54 -17.14 -22.15 -21.78
CA TRP A 54 -17.78 -21.50 -20.64
C TRP A 54 -16.89 -21.58 -19.39
N GLY A 55 -16.29 -22.73 -19.12
CA GLY A 55 -15.44 -22.97 -17.95
C GLY A 55 -14.19 -22.11 -17.95
N VAL A 56 -13.49 -22.04 -19.08
CA VAL A 56 -12.26 -21.24 -19.20
C VAL A 56 -12.54 -19.73 -19.17
N ASN A 57 -13.66 -19.28 -19.75
CA ASN A 57 -14.05 -17.87 -19.72
C ASN A 57 -14.56 -17.43 -18.33
N SER A 58 -15.20 -18.32 -17.58
CA SER A 58 -15.61 -18.08 -16.20
C SER A 58 -14.41 -18.02 -15.24
N LEU A 59 -13.41 -18.89 -15.44
CA LEU A 59 -12.14 -18.84 -14.70
C LEU A 59 -11.31 -17.60 -15.05
N ARG A 60 -11.26 -17.22 -16.34
CA ARG A 60 -10.59 -16.00 -16.82
C ARG A 60 -11.28 -14.74 -16.28
N GLY A 61 -12.60 -14.69 -16.33
CA GLY A 61 -13.40 -13.59 -15.76
C GLY A 61 -13.27 -13.50 -14.23
N GLY A 62 -13.18 -14.64 -13.53
CA GLY A 62 -12.89 -14.69 -12.11
C GLY A 62 -11.50 -14.14 -11.78
N PHE A 63 -10.49 -14.48 -12.59
CA PHE A 63 -9.13 -13.96 -12.41
C PHE A 63 -9.04 -12.47 -12.77
N GLU A 64 -9.74 -11.99 -13.79
CA GLU A 64 -9.84 -10.57 -14.14
C GLU A 64 -10.56 -9.76 -13.04
N ALA A 65 -11.64 -10.30 -12.46
CA ALA A 65 -12.35 -9.66 -11.35
C ALA A 65 -11.48 -9.61 -10.07
N VAL A 66 -10.77 -10.70 -9.77
CA VAL A 66 -9.81 -10.74 -8.67
C VAL A 66 -8.64 -9.79 -8.93
N SER A 67 -8.09 -9.78 -10.15
CA SER A 67 -7.03 -8.86 -10.57
C SER A 67 -7.46 -7.40 -10.44
N GLY A 68 -8.72 -7.07 -10.80
CA GLY A 68 -9.26 -5.72 -10.63
C GLY A 68 -9.47 -5.32 -9.16
N TYR A 69 -9.86 -6.28 -8.32
CA TYR A 69 -9.93 -6.07 -6.86
C TYR A 69 -8.53 -5.87 -6.25
N PHE A 70 -7.54 -6.65 -6.69
CA PHE A 70 -6.15 -6.48 -6.29
C PHE A 70 -5.58 -5.15 -6.80
N ASP A 71 -5.86 -4.73 -8.03
CA ASP A 71 -5.42 -3.43 -8.55
C ASP A 71 -6.05 -2.28 -7.75
N SER A 72 -7.35 -2.39 -7.43
CA SER A 72 -8.04 -1.43 -6.55
C SER A 72 -7.46 -1.41 -5.13
N MET A 73 -7.10 -2.58 -4.59
CA MET A 73 -6.46 -2.70 -3.28
C MET A 73 -5.03 -2.15 -3.32
N LEU A 74 -4.26 -2.40 -4.36
CA LEU A 74 -2.91 -1.87 -4.56
C LEU A 74 -2.93 -0.35 -4.78
N GLU A 75 -3.92 0.17 -5.51
CA GLU A 75 -4.13 1.62 -5.65
C GLU A 75 -4.45 2.25 -4.29
N PHE A 76 -5.30 1.61 -3.50
CA PHE A 76 -5.61 2.02 -2.13
C PHE A 76 -4.38 1.94 -1.19
N MET A 77 -3.54 0.92 -1.36
CA MET A 77 -2.38 0.63 -0.52
C MET A 77 -1.06 1.22 -1.03
N GLY A 78 -1.04 1.97 -2.14
CA GLY A 78 0.28 2.36 -2.68
C GLY A 78 0.33 3.19 -3.95
N GLY A 79 -0.79 3.55 -4.59
CA GLY A 79 -0.76 4.28 -5.86
C GLY A 79 -0.03 3.51 -6.97
N ARG A 80 -0.04 4.04 -8.20
CA ARG A 80 0.75 3.44 -9.30
C ARG A 80 2.24 3.40 -8.89
N ASP A 81 2.85 2.23 -9.05
CA ASP A 81 4.28 1.95 -8.79
C ASP A 81 4.76 2.06 -7.33
N GLY A 82 3.85 2.13 -6.34
CA GLY A 82 4.23 2.23 -4.92
C GLY A 82 4.80 3.59 -4.52
N VAL A 83 4.75 4.57 -5.43
CA VAL A 83 5.34 5.90 -5.28
C VAL A 83 4.23 6.96 -5.34
N CYS A 84 3.73 7.35 -4.19
CA CYS A 84 2.69 8.37 -4.06
C CYS A 84 3.29 9.77 -4.23
N GLN A 85 3.23 10.30 -5.45
CA GLN A 85 3.68 11.65 -5.78
C GLN A 85 2.57 12.42 -6.48
N TYR A 86 2.19 13.56 -5.91
CA TYR A 86 1.26 14.47 -6.57
C TYR A 86 1.95 15.27 -7.67
N ARG A 87 1.48 15.11 -8.91
CA ARG A 87 2.02 15.79 -10.09
C ARG A 87 0.88 16.28 -10.97
N CYS A 88 1.06 17.46 -11.57
CA CYS A 88 0.16 17.94 -12.60
C CYS A 88 0.36 17.14 -13.90
N ARG A 89 -0.72 16.89 -14.62
CA ARG A 89 -0.76 16.16 -15.91
C ARG A 89 0.26 16.71 -16.91
N PHE A 90 0.37 18.04 -17.01
CA PHE A 90 1.29 18.69 -17.95
C PHE A 90 2.73 18.85 -17.42
N GLY A 91 3.09 18.17 -16.32
CA GLY A 91 4.43 18.20 -15.74
C GLY A 91 4.83 19.51 -15.07
N LYS A 92 3.91 20.49 -14.99
CA LYS A 92 4.12 21.72 -14.23
C LYS A 92 4.14 21.44 -12.73
N ALA A 93 4.87 22.26 -11.97
CA ALA A 93 4.85 22.17 -10.52
C ALA A 93 3.45 22.54 -9.99
N PRO A 94 2.90 21.76 -9.04
CA PRO A 94 1.66 22.12 -8.37
C PRO A 94 1.87 23.40 -7.55
N LEU A 95 0.89 24.30 -7.58
CA LEU A 95 0.92 25.55 -6.84
C LEU A 95 -0.07 25.50 -5.67
N PRO A 96 0.21 26.15 -4.54
CA PRO A 96 -0.77 26.26 -3.46
C PRO A 96 -2.07 26.90 -3.98
N ARG A 97 -3.20 26.25 -3.69
CA ARG A 97 -4.53 26.74 -4.09
C ARG A 97 -4.83 28.06 -3.37
N PRO A 98 -5.13 29.15 -4.09
CA PRO A 98 -5.47 30.42 -3.46
C PRO A 98 -6.67 30.28 -2.53
N GLY A 99 -6.56 30.81 -1.31
CA GLY A 99 -7.65 30.78 -0.32
C GLY A 99 -7.87 29.42 0.36
N PHE A 100 -7.06 28.40 0.05
CA PHE A 100 -7.13 27.13 0.77
C PHE A 100 -6.84 27.34 2.26
N LYS A 101 -7.77 26.87 3.09
CA LYS A 101 -7.60 26.80 4.54
C LYS A 101 -7.38 25.34 4.88
N MET A 102 -6.24 25.08 5.49
CA MET A 102 -5.92 23.74 5.99
C MET A 102 -6.98 23.31 7.02
N PRO A 103 -7.55 22.11 6.86
CA PRO A 103 -8.45 21.52 7.85
C PRO A 103 -7.83 21.50 9.25
N GLU A 104 -8.68 21.50 10.27
CA GLU A 104 -8.18 21.19 11.62
C GLU A 104 -7.71 19.72 11.65
N PRO A 105 -6.51 19.45 12.20
CA PRO A 105 -6.00 18.09 12.29
C PRO A 105 -6.93 17.18 13.10
N ASP A 106 -7.18 15.96 12.61
CA ASP A 106 -8.13 15.00 13.19
C ASP A 106 -7.47 13.92 14.05
N GLY A 107 -6.14 13.99 14.22
CA GLY A 107 -5.39 13.08 15.07
C GLY A 107 -5.12 11.74 14.39
N CYS A 108 -4.96 10.69 15.19
CA CYS A 108 -4.54 9.39 14.64
C CYS A 108 -5.72 8.52 14.13
N SER A 109 -6.97 8.92 14.37
CA SER A 109 -8.16 8.07 14.16
C SER A 109 -8.34 7.61 12.72
N SER A 110 -8.00 8.47 11.75
CA SER A 110 -8.05 8.18 10.32
C SER A 110 -7.08 7.07 9.89
N TYR A 111 -5.98 6.89 10.64
CA TYR A 111 -4.91 5.93 10.32
C TYR A 111 -5.08 4.56 10.97
N PHE A 112 -6.01 4.41 11.91
CA PHE A 112 -6.25 3.15 12.61
C PHE A 112 -7.36 2.29 12.02
N PHE A 113 -8.07 2.77 10.99
CA PHE A 113 -9.17 2.02 10.35
C PHE A 113 -10.21 1.47 11.34
N GLY A 114 -10.38 2.13 12.50
CA GLY A 114 -11.28 1.66 13.57
C GLY A 114 -10.83 0.38 14.29
N LEU A 115 -9.57 -0.05 14.14
CA LEU A 115 -9.04 -1.22 14.83
C LEU A 115 -8.85 -0.94 16.33
N PRO A 116 -9.30 -1.86 17.21
CA PRO A 116 -9.09 -1.74 18.65
C PRO A 116 -7.61 -1.85 18.95
N ILE A 117 -7.09 -0.86 19.67
CA ILE A 117 -5.69 -0.82 20.08
C ILE A 117 -5.55 -1.70 21.33
N PRO A 118 -4.54 -2.57 21.41
CA PRO A 118 -4.38 -3.49 22.54
C PRO A 118 -4.33 -2.73 23.87
N GLU A 119 -5.19 -3.14 24.81
CA GLU A 119 -5.29 -2.52 26.13
C GLU A 119 -3.96 -2.66 26.88
N GLY A 120 -3.33 -1.52 27.16
CA GLY A 120 -1.95 -1.42 27.65
C GLY A 120 -1.08 -0.47 26.82
N ILE A 121 -1.52 -0.12 25.61
CA ILE A 121 -1.02 1.03 24.87
C ILE A 121 -2.18 2.01 24.74
N ASP A 122 -2.31 2.92 25.70
CA ASP A 122 -3.13 4.10 25.50
C ASP A 122 -2.51 4.91 24.35
N VAL A 123 -2.96 4.67 23.12
CA VAL A 123 -2.70 5.56 21.98
C VAL A 123 -3.50 6.87 22.12
N GLY A 124 -4.25 7.00 23.22
CA GLY A 124 -4.68 8.25 23.81
C GLY A 124 -3.61 9.00 24.61
N ILE A 125 -2.31 8.72 24.44
CA ILE A 125 -1.26 9.63 24.89
C ILE A 125 -1.34 10.90 24.03
N PRO A 126 -1.64 12.09 24.60
CA PRO A 126 -1.74 13.34 23.84
C PRO A 126 -0.50 13.66 22.98
N ALA A 127 0.65 13.08 23.34
CA ALA A 127 1.89 13.23 22.59
C ALA A 127 1.88 12.51 21.22
N MET A 128 1.29 11.32 21.07
CA MET A 128 1.22 10.64 19.76
C MET A 128 0.25 11.33 18.82
N THR A 129 -0.88 11.83 19.34
CA THR A 129 -1.82 12.66 18.57
C THR A 129 -1.13 13.88 17.96
N LYS A 130 -0.16 14.49 18.66
CA LYS A 130 0.64 15.59 18.12
C LYS A 130 1.45 15.18 16.88
N CYS A 131 1.94 13.94 16.82
CA CYS A 131 2.65 13.44 15.63
C CYS A 131 1.70 13.25 14.44
N CYS A 132 0.49 12.73 14.69
CA CYS A 132 -0.53 12.61 13.65
C CYS A 132 -0.94 13.98 13.12
N ASN A 133 -1.16 14.97 14.00
CA ASN A 133 -1.49 16.33 13.56
C ASN A 133 -0.38 16.99 12.71
N GLN A 134 0.89 16.67 13.00
CA GLN A 134 2.02 17.12 12.18
C GLN A 134 2.05 16.42 10.81
N LEU A 135 1.65 15.15 10.74
CA LEU A 135 1.51 14.41 9.50
C LEU A 135 0.41 15.01 8.63
N ASP A 136 -0.78 15.26 9.21
CA ASP A 136 -1.92 15.87 8.50
C ASP A 136 -1.52 17.22 7.90
N THR A 137 -0.92 18.08 8.73
CA THR A 137 -0.39 19.39 8.29
C THR A 137 0.62 19.23 7.15
N CYS A 138 1.48 18.21 7.20
CA CYS A 138 2.45 17.94 6.15
C CYS A 138 1.78 17.49 4.85
N TYR A 139 0.80 16.60 4.91
CA TYR A 139 0.02 16.14 3.76
C TYR A 139 -0.82 17.26 3.12
N ASP A 140 -1.39 18.15 3.93
CA ASP A 140 -2.17 19.29 3.49
C ASP A 140 -1.32 20.47 3.01
N THR A 141 0.00 20.41 3.18
CA THR A 141 0.91 21.39 2.57
C THR A 141 1.10 21.05 1.10
N CYS A 142 0.65 21.93 0.21
CA CYS A 142 0.77 21.70 -1.23
C CYS A 142 2.22 21.43 -1.67
N GLY A 143 2.43 20.36 -2.45
CA GLY A 143 3.72 20.00 -3.02
C GLY A 143 4.67 19.35 -2.01
N SER A 144 4.17 18.98 -0.83
CA SER A 144 4.94 18.22 0.14
C SER A 144 5.27 16.83 -0.40
N ASN A 145 6.42 16.30 0.01
CA ASN A 145 6.84 14.96 -0.38
C ASN A 145 6.37 13.95 0.67
N LYS A 146 5.53 12.98 0.28
CA LYS A 146 5.00 11.94 1.19
C LYS A 146 6.11 11.29 2.01
N TYR A 147 7.18 10.81 1.37
CA TYR A 147 8.28 10.14 2.07
C TYR A 147 8.95 11.02 3.12
N ARG A 148 9.05 12.34 2.88
CA ARG A 148 9.58 13.30 3.86
C ARG A 148 8.60 13.53 5.02
N CYS A 149 7.30 13.58 4.74
CA CYS A 149 6.26 13.64 5.77
C CYS A 149 6.29 12.38 6.65
N ASP A 150 6.25 11.19 6.04
CA ASP A 150 6.24 9.91 6.75
C ASP A 150 7.50 9.68 7.57
N SER A 151 8.66 10.09 7.03
CA SER A 151 9.92 10.04 7.79
C SER A 151 9.85 10.91 9.04
N LYS A 152 9.37 12.16 8.93
CA LYS A 152 9.20 13.04 10.09
C LYS A 152 8.22 12.46 11.10
N PHE A 153 7.15 11.83 10.62
CA PHE A 153 6.18 11.14 11.47
C PHE A 153 6.82 9.99 12.25
N ARG A 154 7.61 9.12 11.59
CA ARG A 154 8.40 8.07 12.24
C ARG A 154 9.27 8.66 13.35
N TRP A 155 10.05 9.69 13.04
CA TRP A 155 10.92 10.35 14.01
C TRP A 155 10.15 10.90 15.21
N CYS A 156 8.99 11.52 14.97
CA CYS A 156 8.14 12.04 16.03
C CYS A 156 7.67 10.93 16.98
N LEU A 157 7.17 9.81 16.45
CA LEU A 157 6.70 8.68 17.25
C LEU A 157 7.83 8.06 18.10
N HIS A 158 8.98 7.76 17.50
CA HIS A 158 10.10 7.15 18.26
C HIS A 158 10.76 8.13 19.26
N SER A 159 10.67 9.44 19.02
CA SER A 159 11.13 10.43 20.01
C SER A 159 10.34 10.31 21.31
N ILE A 160 9.02 10.07 21.23
CA ILE A 160 8.18 9.89 22.42
C ILE A 160 8.62 8.65 23.20
N CYS A 161 8.86 7.52 22.52
CA CYS A 161 9.34 6.30 23.17
C CYS A 161 10.72 6.50 23.81
N SER A 162 11.60 7.24 23.15
CA SER A 162 12.92 7.59 23.67
C SER A 162 12.82 8.46 24.94
N ASP A 163 11.86 9.38 25.00
CA ASP A 163 11.68 10.25 26.17
C ASP A 163 10.99 9.51 27.33
N LEU A 164 10.08 8.56 27.03
CA LEU A 164 9.53 7.64 28.03
C LEU A 164 10.63 6.75 28.65
N LYS A 165 11.56 6.24 27.83
CA LYS A 165 12.71 5.45 28.30
C LYS A 165 13.55 6.21 29.32
N LYS A 166 13.85 7.48 29.03
CA LYS A 166 14.64 8.35 29.91
C LYS A 166 13.89 8.69 31.21
N SER A 167 12.58 8.95 31.11
CA SER A 167 11.79 9.48 32.22
C SER A 167 11.37 8.44 33.24
N LEU A 168 11.12 7.19 32.79
CA LEU A 168 10.49 6.18 33.63
C LEU A 168 11.35 4.93 33.87
N GLY A 169 12.43 4.70 33.10
CA GLY A 169 13.36 3.57 33.32
C GLY A 169 12.76 2.16 33.16
N PHE A 170 11.49 2.02 32.80
CA PHE A 170 10.82 0.73 32.60
C PHE A 170 11.06 0.20 31.17
N VAL A 171 11.95 -0.77 31.03
CA VAL A 171 12.30 -1.38 29.73
C VAL A 171 11.08 -1.97 29.01
N SER A 172 10.16 -2.63 29.73
CA SER A 172 8.98 -3.27 29.16
C SER A 172 7.95 -2.29 28.56
N LYS A 173 7.83 -1.08 29.11
CA LYS A 173 6.93 -0.05 28.55
C LYS A 173 7.50 0.62 27.29
N VAL A 174 8.83 0.64 27.18
CA VAL A 174 9.51 1.20 26.00
C VAL A 174 9.32 0.29 24.79
N GLU A 175 9.46 -1.03 24.97
CA GLU A 175 9.22 -2.02 23.91
C GLU A 175 7.79 -1.94 23.37
N ALA A 176 6.82 -1.81 24.28
CA ALA A 176 5.41 -1.62 23.93
C ALA A 176 5.22 -0.33 23.11
N CYS A 177 5.81 0.80 23.54
CA CYS A 177 5.77 2.05 22.80
C CYS A 177 6.40 1.93 21.41
N GLU A 178 7.58 1.32 21.29
CA GLU A 178 8.27 1.13 20.01
C GLU A 178 7.44 0.27 19.05
N THR A 179 6.83 -0.81 19.55
CA THR A 179 5.94 -1.68 18.76
C THR A 179 4.77 -0.89 18.19
N VAL A 180 4.13 -0.04 18.99
CA VAL A 180 3.03 0.78 18.50
C VAL A 180 3.52 1.86 17.55
N ALA A 181 4.63 2.54 17.86
CA ALA A 181 5.23 3.52 16.95
C ALA A 181 5.51 2.92 15.56
N ASP A 182 6.10 1.73 15.51
CA ASP A 182 6.33 1.01 14.25
C ASP A 182 5.01 0.61 13.57
N THR A 183 4.01 0.16 14.33
CA THR A 183 2.69 -0.19 13.78
C THR A 183 2.00 1.02 13.14
N LEU A 184 1.94 2.17 13.82
CA LEU A 184 1.38 3.41 13.24
C LEU A 184 2.15 3.81 11.99
N PHE A 185 3.48 3.86 12.08
CA PHE A 185 4.31 4.28 10.96
C PHE A 185 4.13 3.36 9.75
N ASN A 186 4.18 2.05 9.93
CA ASN A 186 4.01 1.09 8.84
C ASN A 186 2.61 1.19 8.21
N THR A 187 1.59 1.49 9.03
CA THR A 187 0.23 1.73 8.56
C THR A 187 0.15 2.99 7.70
N VAL A 188 0.69 4.12 8.16
CA VAL A 188 0.76 5.38 7.38
C VAL A 188 1.61 5.22 6.12
N TRP A 189 2.74 4.54 6.22
CA TRP A 189 3.65 4.32 5.11
C TRP A 189 2.95 3.56 3.99
N THR A 190 2.26 2.47 4.34
CA THR A 190 1.56 1.58 3.40
C THR A 190 0.24 2.20 2.94
N LEU A 191 -0.67 2.51 3.88
CA LEU A 191 -2.05 2.89 3.56
C LEU A 191 -2.24 4.40 3.37
N GLY A 192 -1.20 5.20 3.57
CA GLY A 192 -1.28 6.66 3.52
C GLY A 192 -1.32 7.28 2.12
N CYS A 193 -1.29 6.48 1.05
CA CYS A 193 -1.24 7.02 -0.31
C CYS A 193 -2.49 7.82 -0.67
N LYS A 194 -3.67 7.22 -0.48
CA LYS A 194 -4.95 7.84 -0.75
C LYS A 194 -5.19 9.13 0.05
N PRO A 195 -5.02 9.16 1.38
CA PRO A 195 -5.17 10.41 2.12
C PRO A 195 -4.16 11.48 1.68
N TYR A 196 -2.89 11.12 1.45
CA TYR A 196 -1.90 12.06 0.91
C TYR A 196 -2.36 12.67 -0.44
N MET A 197 -2.79 11.84 -1.39
CA MET A 197 -3.22 12.32 -2.71
C MET A 197 -4.49 13.19 -2.63
N ASN A 198 -5.41 12.88 -1.71
CA ASN A 198 -6.61 13.67 -1.47
C ASN A 198 -6.27 15.04 -0.88
N SER A 199 -5.42 15.08 0.15
CA SER A 199 -4.90 16.32 0.73
C SER A 199 -4.19 17.18 -0.30
N GLN A 200 -3.34 16.59 -1.14
CA GLN A 200 -2.65 17.32 -2.21
C GLN A 200 -3.62 17.85 -3.27
N ARG A 201 -4.66 17.10 -3.65
CA ARG A 201 -5.69 17.59 -4.59
C ARG A 201 -6.48 18.77 -4.02
N ALA A 202 -6.76 18.76 -2.73
CA ALA A 202 -7.45 19.86 -2.05
C ALA A 202 -6.53 21.10 -1.94
N ALA A 203 -5.29 20.91 -1.49
CA ALA A 203 -4.36 21.98 -1.20
C ALA A 203 -3.67 22.59 -2.43
N CYS A 204 -3.55 21.81 -3.52
CA CYS A 204 -2.83 22.24 -4.72
C CYS A 204 -3.76 22.59 -5.88
N LEU A 205 -3.19 23.39 -6.77
CA LEU A 205 -3.71 23.78 -8.07
C LEU A 205 -2.73 23.38 -9.17
N CYS A 206 -3.26 22.86 -10.28
CA CYS A 206 -2.51 22.56 -11.48
C CYS A 206 -2.86 23.57 -12.60
N PRO A 207 -1.97 24.55 -12.88
CA PRO A 207 -2.27 25.62 -13.83
C PRO A 207 -2.51 25.08 -15.24
N GLY A 208 -3.71 25.33 -15.78
CA GLY A 208 -4.11 24.90 -17.12
C GLY A 208 -4.90 23.59 -17.13
N GLU A 209 -5.05 22.89 -16.01
CA GLU A 209 -5.95 21.73 -15.90
C GLU A 209 -7.37 22.14 -15.49
N GLU A 210 -7.55 23.32 -14.89
CA GLU A 210 -8.87 23.82 -14.49
C GLU A 210 -9.81 24.14 -15.67
N LYS A 211 -9.24 24.40 -16.86
CA LYS A 211 -10.03 24.79 -18.05
C LYS A 211 -10.70 23.61 -18.75
N ASP A 212 -10.25 22.39 -18.46
CA ASP A 212 -10.78 21.17 -19.07
C ASP A 212 -11.96 20.58 -18.26
N GLU A 213 -12.30 21.17 -17.11
CA GLU A 213 -13.42 20.73 -16.25
C GLU A 213 -14.69 21.60 -16.38
N LEU A 214 -14.75 22.50 -17.38
CA LEU A 214 -15.90 23.39 -17.65
C LEU A 214 -16.59 23.09 -18.99
#